data_AF-A0A6N8ERD4-F1
#
_entry.id   AF-A0A6N8ERD4-F1
#
_cell.length_a   1.000
_cell.length_b   1.000
_cell.length_c   1.000
_cell.angle_alpha   90.00
_cell.angle_beta   90.00
_cell.angle_gamma   90.00
#
_symmetry.space_group_name_H-M   'P 1'
#
loop_
_entity.id
_entity.type
_entity.pdbx_description
1 polymer ?
#
loop_
_entity_poly.entity_id
_entity_poly.type
_entity_poly.pdbx_seq_one_letter_code
_entity_poly.pdbx_strand_id
1 'polypeptide(L)'
;MRLTPRFLLSAAAPLAALPGRAVAEGMPQLHFNDPYVQGQVLWGAIIFFIFYLLLSRSALPRVANVLKARDQRIKSDLDLARRAKQDADKAQKELHEARDKAFDDAHAIIQEIRDTAKKNIQHEVSETLARLNTEIRDAETRIAQSRTKALNHVSGIATNTATTLIERLIGKADHRSVASAIERAHTAGGEHVS
;
A
#
# COMPACT_ATOMS: atom_id res chain seq x y z
N MET A 1 -63.62 3.47 0.73
CA MET A 1 -64.06 2.07 0.92
C MET A 1 -64.23 1.83 2.41
N ARG A 2 -65.50 1.95 2.84
CA ARG A 2 -66.18 1.66 4.12
C ARG A 2 -65.34 1.36 5.38
N LEU A 3 -65.23 2.38 6.24
CA LEU A 3 -65.32 2.22 7.70
C LEU A 3 -66.81 2.06 8.07
N THR A 4 -67.12 1.16 9.01
CA THR A 4 -68.42 1.13 9.68
C THR A 4 -68.22 1.02 11.19
N PRO A 5 -68.62 2.04 11.98
CA PRO A 5 -68.87 1.89 13.40
C PRO A 5 -70.32 1.46 13.62
N ARG A 6 -70.55 0.41 14.41
CA ARG A 6 -71.88 -0.11 14.71
C ARG A 6 -71.95 -0.50 16.18
N PHE A 7 -72.24 0.47 17.04
CA PHE A 7 -72.87 0.21 18.33
C PHE A 7 -74.10 1.10 18.44
N LEU A 8 -75.24 0.43 18.38
CA LEU A 8 -76.57 1.01 18.45
C LEU A 8 -76.85 1.48 19.88
N LEU A 9 -77.27 2.73 19.93
CA LEU A 9 -78.07 3.40 20.93
C LEU A 9 -79.31 2.55 21.29
N SER A 10 -79.48 2.17 22.56
CA SER A 10 -80.80 2.05 23.19
C SER A 10 -80.66 1.90 24.71
N ALA A 11 -80.67 3.03 25.42
CA ALA A 11 -80.98 3.05 26.83
C ALA A 11 -82.04 4.15 27.02
N ALA A 12 -83.30 3.70 27.05
CA ALA A 12 -84.43 4.52 27.38
C ALA A 12 -84.29 5.01 28.83
N ALA A 13 -84.16 6.32 29.00
CA ALA A 13 -84.44 6.98 30.26
C ALA A 13 -85.95 7.06 30.46
N PRO A 14 -86.44 6.90 31.69
CA PRO A 14 -87.58 7.68 32.12
C PRO A 14 -87.26 8.51 33.36
N LEU A 15 -87.60 9.78 33.20
CA LEU A 15 -88.37 10.58 34.15
C LEU A 15 -87.62 11.15 35.35
N ALA A 16 -87.41 12.46 35.25
CA ALA A 16 -87.13 13.36 36.34
C ALA A 16 -88.22 13.29 37.43
N ALA A 17 -87.79 13.11 38.67
CA ALA A 17 -88.50 13.58 39.86
C ALA A 17 -87.59 14.58 40.59
N LEU A 18 -88.20 15.68 41.00
CA LEU A 18 -87.62 16.95 41.48
C LEU A 18 -86.70 16.85 42.73
N PRO A 19 -85.89 17.89 42.99
CA PRO A 19 -84.85 17.88 44.02
C PRO A 19 -85.46 18.00 45.43
N GLY A 20 -85.43 16.90 46.18
CA GLY A 20 -85.59 16.94 47.63
C GLY A 20 -84.30 17.47 48.26
N ARG A 21 -84.41 18.53 49.07
CA ARG A 21 -83.32 19.07 49.90
C ARG A 21 -82.74 17.95 50.79
N ALA A 22 -81.61 17.38 50.38
CA ALA A 22 -80.72 16.71 51.31
C ALA A 22 -79.98 17.80 52.08
N VAL A 23 -80.35 17.93 53.34
CA VAL A 23 -79.70 18.74 54.36
C VAL A 23 -78.21 18.39 54.36
N ALA A 24 -77.36 19.42 54.41
CA ALA A 24 -75.93 19.29 54.64
C ALA A 24 -75.69 18.83 56.08
N GLU A 25 -75.97 17.57 56.33
CA GLU A 25 -75.45 16.81 57.46
C GLU A 25 -74.21 16.09 56.90
N GLY A 26 -73.04 16.33 57.48
CA GLY A 26 -71.75 15.83 56.96
C GLY A 26 -71.86 14.37 56.55
N MET A 27 -71.40 14.04 55.34
CA MET A 27 -71.67 12.77 54.66
C MET A 27 -71.71 11.58 55.64
N PRO A 28 -72.88 10.91 55.84
CA PRO A 28 -73.02 9.81 56.80
C PRO A 28 -72.24 8.53 56.41
N GLN A 29 -71.41 8.62 55.37
CA GLN A 29 -70.52 7.57 54.86
C GLN A 29 -69.15 7.54 55.55
N LEU A 30 -68.84 8.53 56.40
CA LEU A 30 -67.58 8.62 57.16
C LEU A 30 -67.81 8.49 58.69
N HIS A 31 -68.77 7.66 59.10
CA HIS A 31 -68.93 7.30 60.51
C HIS A 31 -67.85 6.27 60.89
N PHE A 32 -66.62 6.72 61.16
CA PHE A 32 -65.48 5.87 61.58
C PHE A 32 -65.70 5.10 62.91
N ASN A 33 -66.81 5.40 63.58
CA ASN A 33 -67.23 4.77 64.83
C ASN A 33 -68.21 3.59 64.62
N ASP A 34 -68.51 3.23 63.37
CA ASP A 34 -69.32 2.07 63.01
C ASP A 34 -68.44 0.79 63.00
N PRO A 35 -68.76 -0.27 63.78
CA PRO A 35 -67.94 -1.48 63.86
C PRO A 35 -67.64 -2.15 62.51
N TYR A 36 -68.53 -1.98 61.53
CA TYR A 36 -68.38 -2.57 60.20
C TYR A 36 -67.28 -1.92 59.35
N VAL A 37 -67.08 -0.60 59.44
CA VAL A 37 -66.02 0.08 58.67
C VAL A 37 -64.63 -0.24 59.21
N GLN A 38 -64.51 -0.45 60.53
CA GLN A 38 -63.25 -0.87 61.16
C GLN A 38 -62.85 -2.28 60.72
N GLY A 39 -63.82 -3.21 60.64
CA GLY A 39 -63.60 -4.56 60.12
C GLY A 39 -63.16 -4.56 58.64
N GLN A 40 -63.78 -3.73 57.80
CA GLN A 40 -63.41 -3.61 56.38
C GLN A 40 -61.99 -3.06 56.19
N VAL A 41 -61.59 -2.04 56.96
CA VAL A 41 -60.24 -1.49 56.90
C VAL A 41 -59.20 -2.49 57.42
N LEU A 42 -59.49 -3.19 58.52
CA LEU A 42 -58.60 -4.22 59.05
C LEU A 42 -58.40 -5.36 58.04
N TRP A 43 -59.47 -5.84 57.42
CA TRP A 43 -59.38 -6.92 56.45
C TRP A 43 -58.75 -6.45 55.13
N GLY A 44 -59.02 -5.22 54.69
CA GLY A 44 -58.33 -4.56 53.59
C GLY A 44 -56.82 -4.44 53.83
N ALA A 45 -56.42 -4.06 55.05
CA ALA A 45 -55.01 -3.99 55.44
C ALA A 45 -54.34 -5.37 55.42
N ILE A 46 -55.04 -6.41 55.88
CA ILE A 46 -54.51 -7.79 55.87
C ILE A 46 -54.31 -8.29 54.43
N ILE A 47 -55.31 -8.12 53.55
CA ILE A 47 -55.19 -8.49 52.13
C ILE A 47 -54.08 -7.68 51.44
N PHE A 48 -54.01 -6.37 51.72
CA PHE A 48 -52.96 -5.50 51.19
C PHE A 48 -51.57 -5.96 51.63
N PHE A 49 -51.41 -6.33 52.90
CA PHE A 49 -50.12 -6.81 53.41
C PHE A 49 -49.73 -8.15 52.79
N ILE A 50 -50.67 -9.09 52.66
CA ILE A 50 -50.44 -10.37 51.97
C ILE A 50 -50.03 -10.12 50.51
N PHE A 51 -50.75 -9.24 49.80
CA PHE A 51 -50.44 -8.89 48.42
C PHE A 51 -49.09 -8.19 48.28
N TYR A 52 -48.76 -7.28 49.20
CA TYR A 52 -47.47 -6.60 49.26
C TYR A 52 -46.32 -7.60 49.43
N LEU A 53 -46.47 -8.56 50.36
CA LEU A 53 -45.46 -9.61 50.55
C LEU A 53 -45.29 -10.47 49.28
N LEU A 54 -46.40 -10.79 48.60
CA LEU A 54 -46.37 -11.56 47.36
C LEU A 54 -45.64 -10.80 46.23
N LEU A 55 -45.91 -9.51 46.07
CA LEU A 55 -45.22 -8.65 45.10
C LEU A 55 -43.75 -8.45 45.45
N SER A 56 -43.46 -8.18 46.72
CA SER A 56 -42.10 -7.97 47.20
C SER A 56 -41.23 -9.21 46.99
N ARG A 57 -41.81 -10.40 47.18
CA ARG A 57 -41.06 -11.66 47.06
C ARG A 57 -41.04 -12.24 45.65
N SER A 58 -41.99 -11.91 44.79
CA SER A 58 -42.12 -12.53 43.45
C SER A 58 -41.99 -11.54 42.29
N ALA A 59 -42.73 -10.43 42.31
CA ALA A 59 -42.78 -9.50 41.18
C ALA A 59 -41.52 -8.62 41.07
N LEU A 60 -41.09 -8.01 42.18
CA LEU A 60 -39.88 -7.17 42.23
C LEU A 60 -38.60 -7.91 41.81
N PRO A 61 -38.29 -9.12 42.33
CA PRO A 61 -37.06 -9.81 41.91
C PRO A 61 -37.07 -10.21 40.43
N ARG A 62 -38.22 -10.53 39.84
CA ARG A 62 -38.32 -10.82 38.40
C ARG A 62 -37.93 -9.61 37.55
N VAL A 63 -38.43 -8.42 37.88
CA VAL A 63 -38.08 -7.18 37.17
C VAL A 63 -36.61 -6.83 37.38
N ALA A 64 -36.11 -6.96 38.61
CA ALA A 64 -34.71 -6.71 38.93
C ALA A 64 -33.76 -7.63 38.14
N ASN A 65 -34.12 -8.91 37.96
CA ASN A 65 -33.33 -9.86 37.17
C ASN A 65 -33.26 -9.47 35.69
N VAL A 66 -34.38 -9.02 35.09
CA VAL A 66 -34.38 -8.55 33.70
C VAL A 66 -33.52 -7.30 33.54
N LEU A 67 -33.61 -6.35 34.49
CA LEU A 67 -32.80 -5.13 34.44
C LEU A 67 -31.30 -5.46 34.56
N LYS A 68 -30.93 -6.34 35.49
CA LYS A 68 -29.55 -6.83 35.63
C LYS A 68 -29.06 -7.55 34.38
N ALA A 69 -29.89 -8.41 33.77
CA ALA A 69 -29.52 -9.11 32.54
C ALA A 69 -29.28 -8.14 31.38
N ARG A 70 -30.10 -7.09 31.25
CA ARG A 70 -29.91 -6.03 30.24
C ARG A 70 -28.64 -5.22 30.51
N ASP A 71 -28.42 -4.79 31.75
CA ASP A 71 -27.21 -4.06 32.12
C ASP A 71 -25.94 -4.89 31.87
N GLN A 72 -25.94 -6.16 32.26
CA GLN A 72 -24.84 -7.08 32.01
C GLN A 72 -24.59 -7.28 30.51
N ARG A 73 -25.66 -7.41 29.71
CA ARG A 73 -25.52 -7.55 28.25
C ARG A 73 -24.95 -6.28 27.62
N ILE A 74 -25.45 -5.11 27.99
CA ILE A 74 -24.93 -3.82 27.49
C ILE A 74 -23.45 -3.67 27.86
N LYS A 75 -23.07 -3.98 29.09
CA LYS A 75 -21.66 -3.95 29.53
C LYS A 75 -20.80 -4.91 28.71
N SER A 76 -21.26 -6.15 28.54
CA SER A 76 -20.58 -7.15 27.71
C SER A 76 -20.42 -6.70 26.26
N ASP A 77 -21.47 -6.15 25.66
CA ASP A 77 -21.47 -5.69 24.27
C ASP A 77 -20.54 -4.47 24.10
N LEU A 78 -20.53 -3.54 25.06
CA LEU A 78 -19.61 -2.40 25.08
C LEU A 78 -18.16 -2.83 25.25
N ASP A 79 -17.89 -3.80 26.12
CA ASP A 79 -16.54 -4.31 26.34
C ASP A 79 -16.03 -5.09 25.12
N LEU A 80 -16.90 -5.87 24.48
CA LEU A 80 -16.58 -6.53 23.20
C LEU A 80 -16.29 -5.49 22.11
N ALA A 81 -17.12 -4.46 21.99
CA ALA A 81 -16.92 -3.38 21.02
C ALA A 81 -15.60 -2.62 21.27
N ARG A 82 -15.25 -2.36 22.54
CA ARG A 82 -13.96 -1.73 22.91
C ARG A 82 -12.79 -2.62 22.52
N ARG A 83 -12.84 -3.92 22.81
CA ARG A 83 -11.79 -4.88 22.43
C ARG A 83 -11.66 -4.97 20.92
N ALA A 84 -12.76 -5.13 20.20
CA ALA A 84 -12.76 -5.16 18.74
C ALA A 84 -12.18 -3.87 18.13
N LYS A 85 -12.48 -2.71 18.72
CA LYS A 85 -11.86 -1.44 18.31
C LYS A 85 -10.36 -1.43 18.59
N GLN A 86 -9.92 -1.83 19.78
CA GLN A 86 -8.50 -1.90 20.13
C GLN A 86 -7.72 -2.85 19.21
N ASP A 87 -8.29 -4.01 18.90
CA ASP A 87 -7.70 -4.99 17.98
C ASP A 87 -7.62 -4.43 16.56
N ALA A 88 -8.66 -3.73 16.09
CA ALA A 88 -8.66 -3.05 14.79
C ALA A 88 -7.62 -1.92 14.72
N ASP A 89 -7.54 -1.07 15.75
CA ASP A 89 -6.56 0.02 15.84
C ASP A 89 -5.13 -0.55 15.85
N LYS A 90 -4.91 -1.66 16.57
CA LYS A 90 -3.62 -2.37 16.59
C LYS A 90 -3.27 -2.97 15.23
N ALA A 91 -4.20 -3.67 14.60
CA ALA A 91 -4.00 -4.25 13.26
C ALA A 91 -3.75 -3.17 12.20
N GLN A 92 -4.45 -2.05 12.30
CA GLN A 92 -4.22 -0.90 11.43
C GLN A 92 -2.80 -0.34 11.61
N LYS A 93 -2.35 -0.18 12.87
CA LYS A 93 -0.99 0.27 13.17
C LYS A 93 0.07 -0.68 12.61
N GLU A 94 -0.07 -1.98 12.86
CA GLU A 94 0.84 -3.01 12.34
C GLU A 94 0.88 -3.02 10.80
N LEU A 95 -0.27 -2.84 10.15
CA LEU A 95 -0.35 -2.73 8.68
C LEU A 95 0.39 -1.50 8.16
N HIS A 96 0.22 -0.34 8.82
CA HIS A 96 0.93 0.88 8.44
C HIS A 96 2.44 0.71 8.62
N GLU A 97 2.89 0.19 9.77
CA GLU A 97 4.31 -0.08 10.02
C GLU A 97 4.91 -1.06 9.01
N ALA A 98 4.17 -2.13 8.68
CA ALA A 98 4.61 -3.11 7.68
C ALA A 98 4.68 -2.50 6.26
N ARG A 99 3.75 -1.60 5.91
CA ARG A 99 3.79 -0.88 4.63
C ARG A 99 4.98 0.07 4.56
N ASP A 100 5.19 0.88 5.59
CA ASP A 100 6.28 1.85 5.63
C ASP A 100 7.63 1.13 5.53
N LYS A 101 7.80 0.04 6.30
CA LYS A 101 8.97 -0.82 6.20
C LYS A 101 9.16 -1.42 4.80
N ALA A 102 8.09 -1.89 4.16
CA ALA A 102 8.17 -2.43 2.80
C ALA A 102 8.56 -1.36 1.78
N PHE A 103 8.11 -0.11 1.94
CA PHE A 103 8.54 1.01 1.11
C PHE A 103 10.02 1.34 1.31
N ASP A 104 10.48 1.39 2.57
CA ASP A 104 11.89 1.63 2.89
C ASP A 104 12.80 0.52 2.34
N ASP A 105 12.42 -0.75 2.53
CA ASP A 105 13.14 -1.91 1.99
C ASP A 105 13.18 -1.87 0.45
N ALA A 106 12.06 -1.56 -0.21
CA ALA A 106 12.02 -1.42 -1.66
C ALA A 106 12.92 -0.28 -2.16
N HIS A 107 12.93 0.86 -1.47
CA HIS A 107 13.83 1.96 -1.79
C HIS A 107 15.30 1.57 -1.62
N ALA A 108 15.65 0.86 -0.55
CA ALA A 108 16.99 0.36 -0.32
C ALA A 108 17.44 -0.59 -1.45
N ILE A 109 16.58 -1.54 -1.83
CA ILE A 109 16.85 -2.49 -2.93
C ILE A 109 17.02 -1.73 -4.26
N ILE A 110 16.20 -0.73 -4.55
CA ILE A 110 16.34 0.08 -5.78
C ILE A 110 17.68 0.81 -5.81
N GLN A 111 18.14 1.35 -4.68
CA GLN A 111 19.46 2.00 -4.60
C GLN A 111 20.59 0.98 -4.78
N GLU A 112 20.49 -0.18 -4.14
CA GLU A 112 21.47 -1.25 -4.30
C GLU A 112 21.58 -1.74 -5.76
N ILE A 113 20.44 -1.91 -6.44
CA ILE A 113 20.39 -2.28 -7.86
C ILE A 113 21.06 -1.19 -8.70
N ARG A 114 20.77 0.10 -8.45
CA ARG A 114 21.38 1.21 -9.18
C ARG A 114 22.89 1.27 -8.99
N ASP A 115 23.36 1.09 -7.76
CA ASP A 115 24.79 1.11 -7.44
C ASP A 115 25.51 -0.09 -8.06
N THR A 116 24.91 -1.28 -8.00
CA THR A 116 25.45 -2.49 -8.61
C THR A 116 25.46 -2.38 -10.13
N ALA A 117 24.38 -1.90 -10.74
CA ALA A 117 24.32 -1.66 -12.19
C ALA A 117 25.38 -0.64 -12.62
N LYS A 118 25.55 0.46 -11.88
CA LYS A 118 26.57 1.46 -12.17
C LYS A 118 27.98 0.88 -12.09
N LYS A 119 28.28 0.05 -11.08
CA LYS A 119 29.57 -0.65 -10.96
C LYS A 119 29.80 -1.62 -12.12
N ASN A 120 28.80 -2.42 -12.49
CA ASN A 120 28.89 -3.36 -13.60
C ASN A 120 29.12 -2.64 -14.94
N ILE A 121 28.38 -1.55 -15.20
CA ILE A 121 28.57 -0.73 -16.39
C ILE A 121 29.99 -0.15 -16.42
N GLN A 122 30.48 0.40 -15.30
CA GLN A 122 31.83 0.94 -15.24
C GLN A 122 32.90 -0.13 -15.51
N HIS A 123 32.71 -1.33 -14.97
CA HIS A 123 33.59 -2.47 -15.21
C HIS A 123 33.59 -2.87 -16.69
N GLU A 124 32.42 -3.10 -17.28
CA GLU A 124 32.27 -3.51 -18.69
C GLU A 124 32.80 -2.44 -19.66
N VAL A 125 32.56 -1.16 -19.38
CA VAL A 125 33.13 -0.04 -20.14
C VAL A 125 34.66 -0.04 -20.04
N SER A 126 35.21 -0.24 -18.84
CA SER A 126 36.67 -0.25 -18.66
C SER A 126 37.33 -1.43 -19.38
N GLU A 127 36.72 -2.61 -19.34
CA GLU A 127 37.19 -3.82 -20.02
C GLU A 127 37.11 -3.64 -21.56
N THR A 128 35.98 -3.12 -22.04
CA THR A 128 35.78 -2.84 -23.47
C THR A 128 36.78 -1.81 -23.97
N LEU A 129 37.03 -0.74 -23.23
CA LEU A 129 38.05 0.27 -23.57
C LEU A 129 39.46 -0.33 -23.58
N ALA A 130 39.80 -1.20 -22.63
CA ALA A 130 41.10 -1.86 -22.60
C ALA A 130 41.30 -2.77 -23.82
N ARG A 131 40.27 -3.53 -24.19
CA ARG A 131 40.27 -4.37 -25.39
C ARG A 131 40.38 -3.55 -26.66
N LEU A 132 39.56 -2.49 -26.81
CA LEU A 132 39.61 -1.58 -27.96
C LEU A 132 40.99 -0.95 -28.11
N ASN A 133 41.60 -0.48 -27.03
CA ASN A 133 42.96 0.09 -27.08
C ASN A 133 44.01 -0.94 -27.55
N THR A 134 43.86 -2.20 -27.17
CA THR A 134 44.74 -3.27 -27.65
C THR A 134 44.53 -3.53 -29.13
N GLU A 135 43.28 -3.66 -29.57
CA GLU A 135 42.94 -3.89 -30.98
C GLU A 135 43.40 -2.73 -31.88
N ILE A 136 43.31 -1.48 -31.41
CA ILE A 136 43.82 -0.28 -32.11
C ILE A 136 45.34 -0.37 -32.26
N ARG A 137 46.10 -0.65 -31.20
CA ARG A 137 47.56 -0.78 -31.26
C ARG A 137 48.02 -1.90 -32.20
N ASP A 138 47.31 -3.03 -32.18
CA ASP A 138 47.60 -4.14 -33.08
C ASP A 138 47.30 -3.77 -34.54
N ALA A 139 46.21 -3.04 -34.79
CA ALA A 139 45.87 -2.53 -36.11
C ALA A 139 46.91 -1.52 -36.60
N GLU A 140 47.34 -0.57 -35.76
CA GLU A 140 48.41 0.39 -36.07
C GLU A 140 49.71 -0.33 -36.44
N THR A 141 50.08 -1.36 -35.67
CA THR A 141 51.26 -2.19 -35.94
C THR A 141 51.15 -2.91 -37.29
N ARG A 142 50.00 -3.52 -37.59
CA ARG A 142 49.74 -4.17 -38.90
C ARG A 142 49.76 -3.19 -40.07
N ILE A 143 49.22 -1.98 -39.88
CA ILE A 143 49.25 -0.91 -40.88
C ILE A 143 50.68 -0.48 -41.13
N ALA A 144 51.48 -0.25 -40.08
CA ALA A 144 52.89 0.11 -40.20
C ALA A 144 53.69 -0.98 -40.94
N GLN A 145 53.50 -2.26 -40.57
CA GLN A 145 54.14 -3.38 -41.26
C GLN A 145 53.75 -3.49 -42.73
N SER A 146 52.46 -3.35 -43.04
CA SER A 146 51.95 -3.36 -44.42
C SER A 146 52.50 -2.20 -45.23
N ARG A 147 52.60 -1.00 -44.63
CA ARG A 147 53.21 0.19 -45.23
C ARG A 147 54.69 -0.07 -45.56
N THR A 148 55.46 -0.58 -44.62
CA THR A 148 56.88 -0.90 -44.83
C THR A 148 57.06 -1.95 -45.92
N LYS A 149 56.23 -3.01 -45.93
CA LYS A 149 56.26 -4.03 -46.99
C LYS A 149 55.94 -3.41 -48.37
N ALA A 150 54.90 -2.59 -48.46
CA ALA A 150 54.52 -1.94 -49.71
C ALA A 150 55.64 -1.02 -50.24
N LEU A 151 56.24 -0.20 -49.37
CA LEU A 151 57.38 0.65 -49.73
C LEU A 151 58.57 -0.17 -50.22
N ASN A 152 58.91 -1.27 -49.54
CA ASN A 152 59.99 -2.17 -49.97
C ASN A 152 59.70 -2.82 -51.34
N HIS A 153 58.45 -3.24 -51.59
CA HIS A 153 58.04 -3.77 -52.88
C HIS A 153 58.16 -2.73 -54.00
N VAL A 154 57.80 -1.47 -53.75
CA VAL A 154 57.96 -0.37 -54.72
C VAL A 154 59.44 -0.11 -55.01
N SER A 155 60.31 -0.04 -53.99
CA SER A 155 61.75 0.11 -54.17
C SER A 155 62.37 -1.04 -54.97
N GLY A 156 61.90 -2.28 -54.73
CA GLY A 156 62.31 -3.46 -55.51
C GLY A 156 61.89 -3.38 -56.97
N ILE A 157 60.64 -3.00 -57.25
CA ILE A 157 60.13 -2.80 -58.62
C ILE A 157 60.92 -1.67 -59.31
N ALA A 158 61.10 -0.52 -58.64
CA ALA A 158 61.85 0.60 -59.19
C ALA A 158 63.29 0.22 -59.54
N THR A 159 63.97 -0.54 -58.67
CA THR A 159 65.33 -1.06 -58.94
C THR A 159 65.35 -1.99 -60.15
N ASN A 160 64.43 -2.94 -60.21
CA ASN A 160 64.36 -3.89 -61.31
C ASN A 160 64.05 -3.20 -62.66
N THR A 161 63.10 -2.27 -62.67
CA THR A 161 62.75 -1.47 -63.86
C THR A 161 63.92 -0.57 -64.28
N ALA A 162 64.58 0.12 -63.35
CA ALA A 162 65.73 0.96 -63.65
C ALA A 162 66.90 0.17 -64.22
N THR A 163 67.23 -1.00 -63.64
CA THR A 163 68.25 -1.91 -64.19
C THR A 163 67.87 -2.34 -65.60
N THR A 164 66.62 -2.78 -65.81
CA THR A 164 66.15 -3.23 -67.13
C THR A 164 66.27 -2.11 -68.17
N LEU A 165 65.95 -0.86 -67.80
CA LEU A 165 66.13 0.30 -68.67
C LEU A 165 67.62 0.54 -68.99
N ILE A 166 68.50 0.50 -67.99
CA ILE A 166 69.94 0.74 -68.15
C ILE A 166 70.60 -0.37 -68.99
N GLU A 167 70.23 -1.63 -68.79
CA GLU A 167 70.66 -2.75 -69.63
C GLU A 167 70.28 -2.54 -71.09
N ARG A 168 69.04 -2.12 -71.36
CA ARG A 168 68.58 -1.84 -72.72
C ARG A 168 69.27 -0.63 -73.37
N LEU A 169 69.70 0.36 -72.59
CA LEU A 169 70.29 1.60 -73.10
C LEU A 169 71.83 1.55 -73.22
N ILE A 170 72.55 0.94 -72.28
CA ILE A 170 74.01 1.02 -72.13
C ILE A 170 74.68 -0.38 -72.12
N GLY A 171 73.89 -1.47 -72.10
CA GLY A 171 74.35 -2.84 -72.32
C GLY A 171 74.96 -3.57 -71.11
N LYS A 172 75.62 -2.87 -70.18
CA LYS A 172 76.06 -3.46 -68.89
C LYS A 172 75.50 -2.67 -67.73
N ALA A 173 74.53 -3.23 -67.00
CA ALA A 173 74.10 -2.68 -65.72
C ALA A 173 74.94 -3.26 -64.58
N ASP A 174 75.57 -2.39 -63.79
CA ASP A 174 76.08 -2.76 -62.47
C ASP A 174 74.95 -2.60 -61.45
N HIS A 175 74.34 -3.71 -61.07
CA HIS A 175 73.25 -3.81 -60.09
C HIS A 175 73.55 -3.09 -58.77
N ARG A 176 74.80 -3.10 -58.29
CA ARG A 176 75.15 -2.43 -57.02
C ARG A 176 75.11 -0.91 -57.15
N SER A 177 75.57 -0.37 -58.27
CA SER A 177 75.54 1.07 -58.54
C SER A 177 74.10 1.60 -58.62
N VAL A 178 73.20 0.87 -59.30
CA VAL A 178 71.79 1.24 -59.47
C VAL A 178 71.04 1.19 -58.14
N ALA A 179 71.22 0.12 -57.36
CA ALA A 179 70.65 0.01 -56.02
C ALA A 179 71.11 1.17 -55.12
N SER A 180 72.41 1.51 -55.11
CA SER A 180 72.95 2.62 -54.32
C SER A 180 72.47 4.01 -54.77
N ALA A 181 72.12 4.17 -56.04
CA ALA A 181 71.58 5.42 -56.57
C ALA A 181 70.11 5.61 -56.19
N ILE A 182 69.34 4.53 -56.20
CA ILE A 182 67.93 4.53 -55.80
C ILE A 182 67.79 4.72 -54.28
N GLU A 183 68.67 4.11 -53.48
CA GLU A 183 68.73 4.34 -52.03
C GLU A 183 68.97 5.82 -51.70
N ARG A 184 69.90 6.48 -52.41
CA ARG A 184 70.17 7.92 -52.28
C ARG A 184 69.00 8.79 -52.74
N ALA A 185 68.26 8.37 -53.77
CA ALA A 185 67.06 9.08 -54.22
C ALA A 185 65.90 8.92 -53.22
N HIS A 186 65.78 7.77 -52.56
CA HIS A 186 64.79 7.52 -51.51
C HIS A 186 65.05 8.37 -50.26
N THR A 187 66.31 8.53 -49.84
CA THR A 187 66.65 9.39 -48.69
C THR A 187 66.50 10.88 -48.99
N ALA A 188 66.84 11.34 -50.20
CA ALA A 188 66.65 12.72 -50.61
C ALA A 188 65.16 13.11 -50.82
N GLY A 189 64.31 12.17 -51.26
CA GLY A 189 62.86 12.40 -51.39
C GLY A 189 62.11 12.45 -50.04
N GLY A 190 62.63 11.80 -49.00
CA GLY A 190 62.05 11.82 -47.65
C GLY A 190 62.21 13.15 -46.91
N GLU A 191 63.22 13.96 -47.25
CA GLU A 191 63.49 15.27 -46.62
C GLU A 191 62.48 16.36 -47.04
N HIS A 192 61.75 16.16 -48.15
CA HIS A 192 60.74 17.10 -48.65
C HIS A 192 59.29 16.79 -48.22
N VAL A 193 59.06 15.75 -47.41
CA VAL A 193 57.71 15.31 -46.97
C VAL A 193 57.57 15.32 -45.43
N SER A 194 58.38 16.13 -44.74
CA SER A 194 58.11 16.60 -43.37
C SER A 194 57.52 18.01 -43.43
#